data_AF-A0A3Q9I849-F1
#
_entry.id   AF-A0A3Q9I849-F1
#
_cell.length_a   1.000
_cell.length_b   1.000
_cell.length_c   1.000
_cell.angle_alpha   90.00
_cell.angle_beta   90.00
_cell.angle_gamma   90.00
#
_symmetry.space_group_name_H-M   'P 1'
#
loop_
_entity.id
_entity.type
_entity.pdbx_description
1 polymer ?
#
loop_
_entity_poly.entity_id
_entity_poly.type
_entity_poly.pdbx_seq_one_letter_code
_entity_poly.pdbx_strand_id
1 'polypeptide(L)' 'MVISLRKSLRLLKYLIVFIMLAYALYKAFGYLDVALLPMEKYRIPEGSAVKAFHAGSMEVVDPETPLQRLKLFFWYGE' A
#
# COMPACT_ATOMS: atom_id res chain seq x y z
N MET A 1 37.29 -18.92 16.23
CA MET A 1 35.85 -19.12 16.02
C MET A 1 35.68 -20.08 14.85
N VAL A 2 35.71 -21.39 15.11
CA VAL A 2 35.64 -22.41 14.05
C VAL A 2 34.17 -22.59 13.69
N ILE A 3 33.76 -21.93 12.62
CA ILE A 3 32.40 -22.03 12.10
C ILE A 3 32.18 -23.50 11.70
N SER A 4 31.32 -24.21 12.41
CA SER A 4 30.98 -25.58 12.04
C SER A 4 30.30 -25.56 10.67
N LEU A 5 31.02 -25.94 9.61
CA LEU A 5 30.55 -25.93 8.21
C LEU A 5 29.14 -26.50 8.06
N ARG A 6 28.83 -27.56 8.81
CA ARG A 6 27.52 -28.23 8.79
C ARG A 6 26.37 -27.39 9.33
N LYS A 7 26.61 -26.47 10.28
CA LYS A 7 25.58 -25.52 10.75
C LYS A 7 25.37 -24.41 9.73
N SER A 8 26.43 -23.88 9.13
CA SER A 8 26.33 -22.82 8.13
C SER A 8 25.62 -23.27 6.85
N LEU A 9 25.86 -24.50 6.39
CA LEU A 9 25.12 -25.06 5.25
C LEU A 9 23.62 -25.20 5.53
N ARG A 10 23.25 -25.52 6.78
CA ARG A 10 21.84 -25.61 7.19
C ARG A 10 21.18 -24.23 7.22
N LEU A 11 21.90 -23.22 7.73
CA LEU A 11 21.45 -21.82 7.71
C LEU A 11 21.28 -21.33 6.25
N LEU A 12 22.25 -21.64 5.38
CA LEU A 12 22.19 -21.26 3.97
C LEU A 12 20.98 -21.86 3.26
N LYS A 13 20.66 -23.13 3.52
CA LYS A 13 19.44 -23.77 2.99
C LYS A 13 18.18 -22.98 3.38
N TYR A 14 18.03 -22.63 4.65
CA TYR A 14 16.86 -21.87 5.11
C TYR A 14 16.85 -20.44 4.55
N LEU A 15 18.02 -19.81 4.42
CA LEU A 15 18.16 -18.50 3.82
C LEU A 15 17.71 -18.50 2.35
N ILE A 16 18.10 -19.52 1.57
CA ILE A 16 17.68 -19.67 0.17
C ILE A 16 16.16 -19.82 0.08
N VAL A 17 15.56 -20.68 0.91
CA VAL A 17 14.11 -20.88 0.94
C VAL A 17 13.38 -19.59 1.31
N PHE A 18 13.91 -18.85 2.29
CA PHE A 18 13.36 -17.56 2.70
C PHE A 18 13.41 -16.52 1.57
N ILE A 19 14.54 -16.42 0.85
CA ILE A 19 14.69 -15.51 -0.29
C ILE A 19 13.71 -15.88 -1.41
N MET A 20 13.57 -17.18 -1.72
CA MET A 20 12.60 -17.64 -2.72
C MET A 20 11.16 -17.25 -2.33
N LEU A 21 10.78 -17.43 -1.07
CA LEU A 21 9.45 -17.07 -0.57
C LEU A 21 9.24 -15.55 -0.63
N ALA A 22 10.21 -14.76 -0.18
CA ALA A 22 10.15 -13.30 -0.23
C ALA A 22 10.00 -12.79 -1.67
N TYR A 23 10.75 -13.37 -2.61
CA TYR A 23 10.64 -13.03 -4.03
C TYR A 23 9.27 -13.39 -4.62
N ALA A 24 8.72 -14.56 -4.26
CA ALA A 24 7.39 -14.97 -4.68
C ALA A 24 6.31 -14.00 -4.17
N LEU A 25 6.39 -13.58 -2.90
CA LEU A 25 5.48 -12.59 -2.32
C LEU A 25 5.63 -11.22 -2.99
N TYR A 26 6.85 -10.77 -3.23
CA TYR A 26 7.09 -9.51 -3.94
C TYR A 26 6.43 -9.50 -5.32
N LYS A 27 6.57 -10.59 -6.08
CA LYS A 27 5.90 -10.74 -7.37
C LYS A 27 4.38 -10.78 -7.24
N ALA A 28 3.85 -11.49 -6.24
CA ALA A 28 2.42 -11.52 -5.97
C ALA A 28 1.86 -10.12 -5.66
N PHE A 29 2.57 -9.34 -4.85
CA PHE A 29 2.19 -7.94 -4.60
C PHE A 29 2.29 -7.07 -5.84
N GLY A 30 3.29 -7.26 -6.71
CA GLY A 30 3.36 -6.56 -8.00
C GLY A 30 2.16 -6.86 -8.91
N TYR A 31 1.68 -8.10 -8.94
CA TYR A 31 0.45 -8.45 -9.66
C TYR A 31 -0.79 -7.81 -9.04
N LEU A 32 -0.86 -7.76 -7.71
CA LEU A 32 -1.95 -7.09 -6.99
C LEU A 32 -1.94 -5.58 -7.23
N ASP A 33 -0.76 -4.95 -7.29
CA ASP A 33 -0.60 -3.52 -7.54
C ASP A 33 -1.15 -3.14 -8.92
N VAL A 34 -0.79 -3.91 -9.96
CA VAL A 34 -1.33 -3.74 -11.31
C VAL A 34 -2.84 -4.02 -11.37
N ALA A 35 -3.35 -4.95 -10.55
CA ALA A 35 -4.77 -5.29 -10.52
C ALA A 35 -5.63 -4.27 -9.74
N LEU A 36 -5.07 -3.65 -8.69
CA LEU A 36 -5.79 -2.75 -7.78
C LEU A 36 -5.64 -1.27 -8.16
N LEU A 37 -4.55 -0.90 -8.82
CA LEU A 37 -4.28 0.46 -9.27
C LEU A 37 -4.25 0.49 -10.79
N PRO A 38 -5.38 0.81 -11.46
CA PRO A 38 -5.32 1.18 -12.87
C PRO A 38 -4.32 2.33 -13.01
N MET A 39 -3.40 2.18 -13.97
CA MET A 39 -2.17 2.96 -14.20
C MET A 39 -2.34 4.50 -14.39
N GLU A 40 -3.53 5.05 -14.18
CA GLU A 40 -3.83 6.49 -14.26
C GLU A 40 -4.35 7.03 -12.91
N LYS A 41 -3.55 7.00 -11.85
CA LYS A 41 -3.98 7.55 -10.54
C LYS A 41 -3.42 8.93 -10.20
N TYR A 42 -2.39 9.42 -10.89
CA TYR A 42 -1.86 10.76 -10.64
C TYR A 42 -1.83 11.58 -11.92
N ARG A 43 -3.01 12.01 -12.36
CA ARG A 43 -3.11 13.20 -13.20
C ARG A 43 -2.81 14.39 -12.29
N ILE A 44 -1.71 15.08 -12.55
CA ILE A 44 -1.37 16.33 -11.86
C ILE A 44 -2.58 17.25 -12.01
N PRO A 45 -3.23 17.68 -10.92
CA PRO A 45 -4.39 18.55 -11.04
C PRO A 45 -3.91 19.89 -11.60
N GLU A 46 -4.24 20.18 -12.86
CA GLU A 46 -3.98 21.49 -13.48
C GLU A 46 -4.92 22.60 -12.94
N GLY A 47 -5.72 22.29 -11.92
CA GLY A 47 -6.60 23.23 -11.25
C GLY A 47 -5.93 23.84 -10.02
N SER A 48 -5.86 25.17 -9.98
CA SER A 48 -5.51 25.92 -8.76
C SER A 48 -6.40 25.47 -7.59
N ALA A 49 -5.81 24.79 -6.60
CA ALA A 49 -6.51 24.32 -5.42
C ALA A 49 -6.94 25.52 -4.55
N VAL A 50 -8.13 26.05 -4.82
CA VAL A 50 -8.76 27.05 -3.96
C VAL A 50 -9.32 26.32 -2.74
N LYS A 51 -8.66 26.53 -1.60
CA LYS A 51 -9.06 25.97 -0.31
C LYS A 51 -10.36 26.64 0.15
N ALA A 52 -11.50 26.07 -0.23
CA ALA A 52 -12.82 26.54 0.20
C ALA A 52 -13.11 26.06 1.62
N PHE A 53 -12.78 26.87 2.63
CA PHE A 53 -13.31 26.68 3.97
C PHE A 53 -14.77 27.14 4.01
N HIS A 54 -15.71 26.20 4.08
CA HIS A 54 -17.09 26.48 4.50
C HIS A 54 -17.17 26.37 6.03
N ALA A 55 -17.09 27.51 6.71
CA ALA A 55 -17.53 27.65 8.08
C ALA A 55 -19.03 28.01 8.05
N GLY A 56 -19.89 27.01 7.91
CA GLY A 56 -21.33 27.26 7.82
C GLY A 56 -22.15 25.97 7.85
N SER A 57 -23.14 25.96 8.74
CA SER A 57 -24.22 24.99 8.92
C SER A 57 -23.84 23.57 9.33
N MET A 58 -23.84 23.40 10.65
CA MET A 58 -24.24 22.20 11.37
C MET A 58 -25.63 21.74 10.88
N GLU A 59 -25.71 20.94 9.82
CA GLU A 59 -26.89 20.16 9.48
C GLU A 59 -26.48 18.74 9.09
N VAL A 60 -26.73 17.82 10.03
CA VAL A 60 -26.99 16.37 9.86
C VAL A 60 -26.44 15.76 8.58
N VAL A 61 -25.14 15.52 8.54
CA VAL A 61 -24.56 14.53 7.62
C VAL A 61 -24.19 13.33 8.48
N ASP A 62 -24.82 12.20 8.12
CA ASP A 62 -24.59 10.82 8.56
C ASP A 62 -23.17 10.63 9.12
N PRO A 63 -22.94 9.93 10.25
CA PRO A 63 -21.59 9.62 10.72
C PRO A 63 -20.88 8.72 9.69
N GLU A 64 -20.35 9.35 8.64
CA GLU A 64 -19.46 8.79 7.65
C GLU A 64 -18.31 8.19 8.46
N THR A 65 -18.38 6.88 8.65
CA THR A 65 -17.44 6.17 9.49
C THR A 65 -16.04 6.44 8.93
N PRO A 66 -15.00 6.54 9.78
CA PRO A 66 -13.63 6.80 9.32
C PRO A 66 -13.19 5.85 8.18
N LEU A 67 -13.80 4.67 8.12
CA LEU A 67 -13.66 3.67 7.06
C LEU A 67 -14.23 4.12 5.70
N GLN A 68 -15.40 4.79 5.66
CA GLN A 68 -15.97 5.33 4.42
C GLN A 68 -15.09 6.46 3.88
N ARG A 69 -14.59 7.35 4.74
CA ARG A 69 -13.63 8.40 4.35
C ARG A 69 -12.32 7.82 3.85
N LEU A 70 -11.81 6.76 4.48
CA LEU A 70 -10.61 6.05 4.02
C LEU A 70 -10.85 5.42 2.64
N LYS A 71 -12.02 4.82 2.42
CA LYS A 71 -12.40 4.26 1.11
C LYS A 71 -12.49 5.36 0.04
N LEU A 72 -13.06 6.52 0.37
CA LEU A 72 -13.13 7.66 -0.53
C LEU A 72 -11.73 8.18 -0.89
N PHE A 73 -10.83 8.32 0.08
CA PHE A 73 -9.43 8.67 -0.15
C PHE A 73 -8.73 7.66 -1.08
N PHE A 74 -8.93 6.36 -0.85
CA PHE A 74 -8.34 5.33 -1.70
C PHE A 74 -8.95 5.27 -3.10
N TRP A 75 -10.21 5.65 -3.29
CA TRP A 75 -10.89 5.60 -4.59
C TRP A 75 -10.80 6.89 -5.39
N TYR A 76 -11.14 8.03 -4.78
CA TYR A 76 -11.20 9.34 -5.43
C TYR A 76 -9.90 10.13 -5.31
N GLY A 77 -9.01 9.79 -4.38
CA GLY A 77 -7.71 10.47 -4.22
C GLY A 77 -7.79 11.89 -3.70
N GLU A 78 -8.85 12.22 -2.94
CA GLU A 78 -9.04 13.52 -2.28
C GLU A 78 -7.92 13.86 -1.27
#